data_AF-A0A497TCW5-F1
#
_entry.id   AF-A0A497TCW5-F1
#
_cell.length_a   1.000
_cell.length_b   1.000
_cell.length_c   1.000
_cell.angle_alpha   90.00
_cell.angle_beta   90.00
_cell.angle_gamma   90.00
#
_symmetry.space_group_name_H-M   'P 1'
#
loop_
_entity.id
_entity.type
_entity.pdbx_description
1 polymer ?
#
loop_
_entity_poly.entity_id
_entity_poly.type
_entity_poly.pdbx_seq_one_letter_code
_entity_poly.pdbx_strand_id
1 'polypeptide(L)'
;MKAQIQPISMVLVAGIVIAIIGTSLIWGIPLIEKRTTLADFSLAQSFILELDKKITEIASTGSGSYTLHIPTGYLRVIPYGSNDPDNNSIILELVVKQPLILNGTIPIKTTSLVENETYGEAEPRIITLTAESSGTGETRLKFKLHYRELDTTTLPLRGYKIALESPLETTGDISITFVKNEILPNSAGNGGDLVLTYVRVTEVY
;
A
#
# COMPACT_ATOMS: atom_id res chain seq x y z
N MET A 1 -45.45 -21.53 49.61
CA MET A 1 -44.47 -20.42 49.41
C MET A 1 -43.14 -20.81 48.76
N LYS A 2 -42.73 -22.10 48.66
CA LYS A 2 -41.47 -22.48 47.97
C LYS A 2 -41.52 -22.38 46.43
N ALA A 3 -42.71 -22.49 45.82
CA ALA A 3 -42.87 -22.49 44.36
C ALA A 3 -42.76 -21.11 43.69
N GLN A 4 -42.93 -20.00 44.43
CA GLN A 4 -42.77 -18.63 43.89
C GLN A 4 -41.30 -18.16 43.89
N ILE A 5 -40.45 -18.76 44.73
CA ILE A 5 -39.04 -18.35 44.87
C ILE A 5 -38.19 -18.91 43.71
N GLN A 6 -38.52 -20.11 43.20
CA GLN A 6 -37.85 -20.72 42.04
C GLN A 6 -37.94 -19.90 40.75
N PRO A 7 -39.13 -19.44 40.29
CA PRO A 7 -39.23 -18.67 39.06
C PRO A 7 -38.56 -17.29 39.17
N ILE A 8 -38.64 -16.63 40.34
CA ILE A 8 -38.00 -15.32 40.56
C ILE A 8 -36.46 -15.45 40.52
N SER A 9 -35.92 -16.49 41.16
CA SER A 9 -34.47 -16.73 41.16
C SER A 9 -33.95 -17.08 39.76
N MET A 10 -34.72 -17.84 38.97
CA MET A 10 -34.37 -18.18 37.59
C MET A 10 -34.34 -16.96 36.66
N VAL A 11 -35.31 -16.04 36.80
CA VAL A 11 -35.35 -14.78 36.03
C VAL A 11 -34.17 -13.88 36.40
N LEU A 12 -33.81 -13.81 37.69
CA LEU A 12 -32.68 -13.00 38.15
C LEU A 12 -31.33 -13.53 37.62
N VAL A 13 -31.12 -14.84 37.63
CA VAL A 13 -29.92 -15.46 37.05
C VAL A 13 -29.88 -15.26 35.54
N ALA A 14 -30.99 -15.45 34.83
CA ALA A 14 -31.05 -15.20 33.39
C ALA A 14 -30.74 -13.73 33.04
N GLY A 15 -31.26 -12.77 33.83
CA GLY A 15 -30.98 -11.35 33.65
C GLY A 15 -29.49 -11.01 33.83
N ILE A 16 -28.83 -11.58 34.84
CA ILE A 16 -27.39 -11.40 35.05
C ILE A 16 -26.58 -12.00 33.89
N VAL A 17 -26.93 -13.20 33.43
CA VAL A 17 -26.24 -13.85 32.30
C VAL A 17 -26.37 -13.03 31.02
N ILE A 18 -27.58 -12.54 30.70
CA ILE A 18 -27.80 -11.68 29.53
C ILE A 18 -27.01 -10.37 29.66
N ALA A 19 -26.95 -9.76 30.85
CA ALA A 19 -26.18 -8.54 31.08
C ALA A 19 -24.66 -8.75 30.91
N ILE A 20 -24.12 -9.87 31.38
CA ILE A 20 -22.69 -10.21 31.23
C ILE A 20 -22.36 -10.48 29.76
N ILE A 21 -23.20 -11.25 29.06
CA ILE A 21 -22.99 -11.54 27.64
C ILE A 21 -23.08 -10.25 26.82
N GLY A 22 -24.10 -9.42 27.05
CA GLY A 22 -24.29 -8.15 26.34
C GLY A 22 -23.12 -7.18 26.54
N THR A 23 -22.63 -7.02 27.77
CA THR A 23 -21.46 -6.16 28.03
C THR A 23 -20.19 -6.71 27.39
N SER A 24 -19.94 -8.03 27.42
CA SER A 24 -18.78 -8.63 26.76
C SER A 24 -18.75 -8.41 25.25
N LEU A 25 -19.90 -8.46 24.58
CA LEU A 25 -19.99 -8.26 23.13
C LEU A 25 -19.67 -6.82 22.71
N ILE A 26 -20.11 -5.84 23.51
CA ILE A 26 -19.88 -4.41 23.25
C ILE A 26 -18.38 -4.07 23.25
N TRP A 27 -17.60 -4.70 24.13
CA TRP A 27 -16.15 -4.46 24.21
C TRP A 27 -15.33 -5.42 23.36
N GLY A 28 -15.82 -6.65 23.15
CA GLY A 28 -15.12 -7.70 22.42
C GLY A 28 -14.99 -7.44 20.93
N ILE A 29 -16.08 -7.03 20.27
CA ILE A 29 -16.11 -6.81 18.82
C ILE A 29 -15.11 -5.71 18.38
N PRO A 30 -15.09 -4.51 18.99
CA PRO A 30 -14.14 -3.47 18.60
C PRO A 30 -12.67 -3.86 18.79
N LEU A 31 -12.35 -4.67 19.81
CA LEU A 31 -10.97 -5.13 20.05
C LEU A 31 -10.52 -6.13 18.99
N ILE A 32 -11.41 -7.03 18.56
CA ILE A 32 -11.13 -7.99 17.49
C ILE A 32 -10.94 -7.24 16.18
N GLU A 33 -11.85 -6.31 15.83
CA GLU A 33 -11.76 -5.49 14.62
C GLU A 33 -10.46 -4.68 14.57
N LYS A 34 -10.02 -4.11 15.71
CA LYS A 34 -8.74 -3.41 15.80
C LYS A 34 -7.55 -4.31 15.48
N ARG A 35 -7.55 -5.53 16.03
CA ARG A 35 -6.45 -6.50 15.80
C ARG A 35 -6.40 -6.96 14.35
N THR A 36 -7.56 -7.25 13.75
CA THR A 36 -7.64 -7.60 12.32
C THR A 36 -7.14 -6.45 11.45
N THR A 37 -7.58 -5.22 11.73
CA THR A 37 -7.12 -4.03 11.00
C THR A 37 -5.60 -3.83 11.07
N LEU A 38 -5.00 -4.06 12.25
CA LEU A 38 -3.54 -3.99 12.41
C LEU A 38 -2.81 -5.10 11.64
N ALA A 39 -3.39 -6.30 11.60
CA ALA A 39 -2.83 -7.41 10.82
C ALA A 39 -2.89 -7.10 9.31
N ASP A 40 -4.03 -6.64 8.80
CA ASP A 40 -4.22 -6.28 7.40
C ASP A 40 -3.28 -5.15 6.99
N PHE A 41 -3.11 -4.14 7.84
CA PHE A 41 -2.14 -3.07 7.64
C PHE A 41 -0.70 -3.58 7.57
N SER A 42 -0.32 -4.47 8.50
CA SER A 42 1.03 -5.05 8.53
C SER A 42 1.31 -5.89 7.28
N LEU A 43 0.31 -6.64 6.79
CA LEU A 43 0.41 -7.43 5.57
C LEU A 43 0.52 -6.53 4.33
N ALA A 44 -0.34 -5.52 4.21
CA ALA A 44 -0.32 -4.55 3.12
C ALA A 44 1.01 -3.77 3.07
N GLN A 45 1.51 -3.32 4.23
CA GLN A 45 2.80 -2.63 4.33
C GLN A 45 3.94 -3.55 3.91
N SER A 46 3.96 -4.80 4.37
CA SER A 46 5.01 -5.76 4.04
C SER A 46 5.00 -6.08 2.54
N PHE A 47 3.81 -6.27 1.97
CA PHE A 47 3.62 -6.49 0.54
C PHE A 47 4.15 -5.33 -0.30
N ILE A 48 3.80 -4.07 0.02
CA ILE A 48 4.30 -2.91 -0.74
C ILE A 48 5.82 -2.79 -0.67
N LEU A 49 6.43 -3.07 0.49
CA LEU A 49 7.88 -3.07 0.64
C LEU A 49 8.54 -4.21 -0.14
N GLU A 50 7.92 -5.40 -0.19
CA GLU A 50 8.42 -6.52 -0.98
C GLU A 50 8.27 -6.25 -2.48
N LEU A 51 7.12 -5.72 -2.91
CA LEU A 51 6.84 -5.31 -4.28
C LEU A 51 7.88 -4.31 -4.77
N ASP A 52 8.13 -3.26 -3.99
CA ASP A 52 9.16 -2.28 -4.31
C ASP A 52 10.55 -2.91 -4.43
N LYS A 53 10.93 -3.74 -3.45
CA LYS A 53 12.24 -4.39 -3.45
C LYS A 53 12.41 -5.20 -4.73
N LYS A 54 11.38 -5.91 -5.17
CA LYS A 54 11.40 -6.73 -6.38
C LYS A 54 11.44 -5.91 -7.65
N ILE A 55 10.67 -4.83 -7.73
CA ILE A 55 10.73 -3.90 -8.87
C ILE A 55 12.12 -3.27 -8.97
N THR A 56 12.69 -2.81 -7.86
CA THR A 56 14.03 -2.20 -7.83
C THR A 56 15.11 -3.23 -8.20
N GLU A 57 14.99 -4.47 -7.72
CA GLU A 57 15.90 -5.57 -8.09
C GLU A 57 15.84 -5.86 -9.60
N ILE A 58 14.65 -6.00 -10.17
CA ILE A 58 14.44 -6.24 -11.61
C ILE A 58 14.93 -5.04 -12.45
N ALA A 59 14.67 -3.82 -11.99
CA ALA A 59 15.14 -2.61 -12.66
C ALA A 59 16.67 -2.50 -12.65
N SER A 60 17.31 -2.75 -11.50
CA SER A 60 18.76 -2.64 -11.36
C SER A 60 19.52 -3.72 -12.14
N THR A 61 18.94 -4.92 -12.27
CA THR A 61 19.53 -6.03 -13.03
C THR A 61 19.23 -5.93 -14.53
N GLY A 62 18.21 -5.16 -14.92
CA GLY A 62 17.80 -5.02 -16.32
C GLY A 62 17.24 -6.30 -16.93
N SER A 63 16.78 -7.26 -16.10
CA SER A 63 16.18 -8.52 -16.54
C SER A 63 15.44 -9.20 -15.38
N GLY A 64 14.65 -10.24 -15.69
CA GLY A 64 14.00 -11.07 -14.69
C GLY A 64 12.48 -10.90 -14.63
N SER A 65 11.85 -11.84 -13.94
CA SER A 65 10.42 -11.86 -13.67
C SER A 65 10.19 -12.41 -12.27
N TYR A 66 9.21 -11.87 -11.56
CA TYR A 66 8.86 -12.34 -10.23
C TYR A 66 7.35 -12.26 -10.01
N THR A 67 6.78 -13.27 -9.38
CA THR A 67 5.35 -13.33 -9.08
C THR A 67 5.12 -13.11 -7.59
N LEU A 68 4.14 -12.28 -7.27
CA LEU A 68 3.71 -11.96 -5.91
C LEU A 68 2.20 -12.13 -5.78
N HIS A 69 1.78 -12.63 -4.63
CA HIS A 69 0.37 -12.68 -4.25
C HIS A 69 -0.03 -11.40 -3.53
N ILE A 70 -1.15 -10.78 -3.93
CA ILE A 70 -1.72 -9.64 -3.21
C ILE A 70 -2.44 -10.19 -1.97
N PRO A 71 -1.98 -9.90 -0.73
CA PRO A 71 -2.54 -10.52 0.47
C PRO A 71 -3.95 -10.02 0.77
N THR A 72 -4.20 -8.72 0.59
CA THR A 72 -5.48 -8.07 0.86
C THR A 72 -5.64 -6.83 -0.02
N GLY A 73 -6.88 -6.45 -0.31
CA GLY A 73 -7.20 -5.20 -0.99
C GLY A 73 -7.12 -5.27 -2.52
N TYR A 74 -7.07 -4.09 -3.11
CA TYR A 74 -7.11 -3.85 -4.54
C TYR A 74 -5.86 -3.11 -4.99
N LEU A 75 -5.13 -3.67 -5.95
CA LEU A 75 -3.94 -3.05 -6.52
C LEU A 75 -4.26 -2.35 -7.83
N ARG A 76 -3.91 -1.07 -7.90
CA ARG A 76 -3.98 -0.24 -9.11
C ARG A 76 -2.58 0.23 -9.50
N VAL A 77 -2.17 -0.03 -10.73
CA VAL A 77 -0.91 0.44 -11.32
C VAL A 77 -1.23 1.56 -12.28
N ILE A 78 -0.55 2.70 -12.10
CA ILE A 78 -0.71 3.90 -12.90
C ILE A 78 0.60 4.10 -13.67
N PRO A 79 0.60 3.97 -15.00
CA PRO A 79 1.82 3.97 -15.79
C PRO A 79 2.47 5.36 -15.84
N TYR A 80 3.77 5.40 -16.14
CA TYR A 80 4.56 6.63 -16.23
C TYR A 80 4.01 7.62 -17.26
N GLY A 81 3.58 7.13 -18.42
CA GLY A 81 3.04 7.96 -19.50
C GLY A 81 1.58 8.40 -19.33
N SER A 82 0.97 8.19 -18.16
CA SER A 82 -0.42 8.60 -17.91
C SER A 82 -0.53 10.09 -17.56
N ASN A 83 -1.67 10.70 -17.90
CA ASN A 83 -2.02 12.07 -17.52
C ASN A 83 -2.60 12.16 -16.09
N ASP A 84 -2.51 11.09 -15.30
CA ASP A 84 -2.99 11.04 -13.93
C ASP A 84 -2.01 11.81 -13.01
N PRO A 85 -2.47 12.63 -12.05
CA PRO A 85 -1.59 13.24 -11.05
C PRO A 85 -0.76 12.23 -10.25
N ASP A 86 -1.24 10.98 -10.14
CA ASP A 86 -0.54 9.87 -9.51
C ASP A 86 0.24 9.01 -10.53
N ASN A 87 0.68 9.59 -11.66
CA ASN A 87 1.48 8.85 -12.64
C ASN A 87 2.68 8.15 -12.01
N ASN A 88 3.15 7.08 -12.66
CA ASN A 88 4.28 6.28 -12.20
C ASN A 88 4.14 5.77 -10.75
N SER A 89 2.92 5.43 -10.36
CA SER A 89 2.62 4.96 -9.01
C SER A 89 1.89 3.62 -9.02
N ILE A 90 2.08 2.86 -7.96
CA ILE A 90 1.29 1.69 -7.61
C ILE A 90 0.52 2.02 -6.34
N ILE A 91 -0.79 1.80 -6.35
CA ILE A 91 -1.69 2.10 -5.24
C ILE A 91 -2.35 0.80 -4.80
N LEU A 92 -2.16 0.44 -3.53
CA LEU A 92 -2.90 -0.63 -2.87
C LEU A 92 -3.98 -0.01 -1.98
N GLU A 93 -5.24 -0.27 -2.32
CA GLU A 93 -6.41 0.20 -1.56
C GLU A 93 -6.99 -0.93 -0.72
N LEU A 94 -7.29 -0.64 0.55
CA LEU A 94 -8.00 -1.54 1.45
C LEU A 94 -9.05 -0.76 2.23
N VAL A 95 -10.15 -1.42 2.55
CA VAL A 95 -11.24 -0.85 3.34
C VAL A 95 -11.22 -1.48 4.73
N VAL A 96 -11.11 -0.64 5.75
CA VAL A 96 -11.05 -1.06 7.15
C VAL A 96 -12.16 -0.41 7.96
N LYS A 97 -12.67 -1.11 8.96
CA LYS A 97 -13.75 -0.60 9.82
C LYS A 97 -13.25 0.38 10.89
N GLN A 98 -11.97 0.31 11.25
CA GLN A 98 -11.37 1.20 12.24
C GLN A 98 -10.22 1.97 11.62
N PRO A 99 -10.20 3.31 11.72
CA PRO A 99 -9.09 4.10 11.20
C PRO A 99 -7.82 3.85 12.02
N LEU A 100 -6.70 3.60 11.33
CA LEU A 100 -5.37 3.56 11.95
C LEU A 100 -4.74 4.94 12.08
N ILE A 101 -5.11 5.84 11.17
CA ILE A 101 -4.74 7.25 11.19
C ILE A 101 -5.99 8.09 10.95
N LEU A 102 -6.06 9.25 11.58
CA LEU A 102 -7.14 10.21 11.37
C LEU A 102 -6.77 11.08 10.16
N ASN A 103 -7.54 10.96 9.07
CA ASN A 103 -7.51 11.81 7.86
C ASN A 103 -6.17 12.49 7.57
N GLY A 104 -5.37 11.89 6.70
CA GLY A 104 -4.09 12.47 6.30
C GLY A 104 -3.23 11.50 5.51
N THR A 105 -2.07 12.01 5.07
CA THR A 105 -1.05 11.24 4.36
C THR A 105 0.21 11.18 5.21
N ILE A 106 0.71 9.98 5.48
CA ILE A 106 1.96 9.76 6.21
C ILE A 106 3.00 9.06 5.33
N PRO A 107 4.28 9.46 5.36
CA PRO A 107 5.34 8.69 4.74
C PRO A 107 5.58 7.38 5.51
N ILE A 108 5.79 6.28 4.79
CA ILE A 108 6.16 4.99 5.37
C ILE A 108 7.53 4.61 4.83
N LYS A 109 8.50 4.33 5.72
CA LYS A 109 9.82 3.78 5.34
C LYS A 109 10.45 4.51 4.13
N THR A 110 10.30 5.84 4.13
CA THR A 110 10.75 6.76 3.08
C THR A 110 11.54 7.86 3.76
N THR A 111 12.76 8.12 3.29
CA THR A 111 13.68 9.10 3.89
C THR A 111 13.35 10.55 3.53
N SER A 112 12.85 10.77 2.31
CA SER A 112 12.57 12.08 1.74
C SER A 112 11.39 12.00 0.79
N LEU A 113 10.53 13.03 0.80
CA LEU A 113 9.39 13.18 -0.12
C LEU A 113 9.74 14.02 -1.35
N VAL A 114 11.02 14.34 -1.56
CA VAL A 114 11.47 15.09 -2.73
C VAL A 114 11.47 14.19 -3.97
N GLU A 115 10.97 14.71 -5.09
CA GLU A 115 10.81 14.01 -6.38
C GLU A 115 12.12 13.80 -7.15
N ASN A 116 13.13 14.63 -6.89
CA ASN A 116 14.45 14.54 -7.50
C ASN A 116 15.50 14.49 -6.40
N GLU A 117 16.26 13.39 -6.34
CA GLU A 117 17.28 13.17 -5.32
C GLU A 117 18.57 12.60 -5.92
N THR A 118 19.64 12.52 -5.14
CA THR A 118 20.94 12.04 -5.62
C THR A 118 20.95 10.52 -5.86
N TYR A 119 21.36 10.11 -7.05
CA TYR A 119 21.57 8.71 -7.41
C TYR A 119 22.66 8.07 -6.54
N GLY A 120 22.34 6.91 -5.96
CA GLY A 120 23.25 6.15 -5.09
C GLY A 120 23.22 6.56 -3.61
N GLU A 121 22.56 7.66 -3.28
CA GLU A 121 22.36 8.10 -1.89
C GLU A 121 20.91 7.92 -1.44
N ALA A 122 19.96 8.29 -2.30
CA ALA A 122 18.55 8.22 -2.00
C ALA A 122 17.88 6.97 -2.59
N GLU A 123 16.80 6.53 -1.95
CA GLU A 123 15.96 5.43 -2.44
C GLU A 123 15.18 5.89 -3.69
N PRO A 124 14.93 5.03 -4.70
CA PRO A 124 14.18 5.39 -5.91
C PRO A 124 12.67 5.55 -5.67
N ARG A 125 12.20 5.23 -4.46
CA ARG A 125 10.78 5.14 -4.13
C ARG A 125 10.34 6.20 -3.12
N ILE A 126 9.07 6.55 -3.19
CA ILE A 126 8.32 7.29 -2.17
C ILE A 126 7.11 6.44 -1.80
N ILE A 127 7.01 6.02 -0.54
CA ILE A 127 5.87 5.26 -0.04
C ILE A 127 5.09 6.14 0.92
N THR A 128 3.80 6.32 0.64
CA THR A 128 2.86 7.06 1.47
C THR A 128 1.63 6.23 1.80
N LEU A 129 1.06 6.48 2.97
CA LEU A 129 -0.23 5.94 3.38
C LEU A 129 -1.19 7.10 3.55
N THR A 130 -2.29 7.06 2.82
CA THR A 130 -3.40 8.00 2.97
C THR A 130 -4.58 7.28 3.59
N ALA A 131 -5.24 7.92 4.56
CA ALA A 131 -6.53 7.46 5.05
C ALA A 131 -7.62 8.48 4.72
N GLU A 132 -8.69 7.97 4.12
CA GLU A 132 -9.89 8.73 3.79
C GLU A 132 -11.09 8.08 4.46
N SER A 133 -11.84 8.85 5.25
CA SER A 133 -13.12 8.37 5.77
C SER A 133 -14.13 8.26 4.63
N SER A 134 -14.63 7.05 4.39
CA SER A 134 -15.85 6.85 3.62
C SER A 134 -17.00 7.15 4.58
N GLY A 135 -17.88 8.10 4.26
CA GLY A 135 -18.94 8.60 5.17
C GLY A 135 -19.92 7.55 5.74
N THR A 136 -19.74 6.26 5.41
CA THR A 136 -20.44 5.08 5.92
C THR A 136 -19.86 4.50 7.22
N GLY A 137 -18.84 5.13 7.81
CA GLY A 137 -18.15 4.63 9.01
C GLY A 137 -16.99 3.68 8.70
N GLU A 138 -16.69 3.46 7.42
CA GLU A 138 -15.51 2.73 6.96
C GLU A 138 -14.39 3.72 6.60
N THR A 139 -13.15 3.29 6.76
CA THR A 139 -11.96 4.06 6.39
C THR A 139 -11.27 3.36 5.25
N ARG A 140 -11.01 4.07 4.16
CA ARG A 140 -10.19 3.58 3.06
C ARG A 140 -8.75 3.95 3.32
N LEU A 141 -7.87 2.95 3.38
CA LEU A 141 -6.44 3.14 3.42
C LEU A 141 -5.87 2.93 2.02
N LYS A 142 -5.03 3.86 1.58
CA LYS A 142 -4.34 3.81 0.29
C LYS A 142 -2.85 3.83 0.55
N PHE A 143 -2.16 2.73 0.25
CA PHE A 143 -0.71 2.69 0.20
C PHE A 143 -0.28 3.06 -1.22
N LYS A 144 0.34 4.23 -1.39
CA LYS A 144 0.88 4.69 -2.66
C LYS A 144 2.41 4.52 -2.67
N LEU A 145 2.91 3.73 -3.61
CA LEU A 145 4.30 3.56 -3.97
C LEU A 145 4.57 4.34 -5.26
N HIS A 146 5.36 5.40 -5.20
CA HIS A 146 5.70 6.25 -6.33
C HIS A 146 7.19 6.13 -6.66
N TYR A 147 7.54 6.08 -7.93
CA TYR A 147 8.94 6.05 -8.37
C TYR A 147 9.41 7.42 -8.83
N ARG A 148 10.40 7.95 -8.13
CA ARG A 148 10.96 9.28 -8.32
C ARG A 148 12.19 9.25 -9.24
N GLU A 149 12.70 10.43 -9.59
CA GLU A 149 13.93 10.56 -10.39
C GLU A 149 15.16 10.65 -9.50
N LEU A 150 16.23 9.96 -9.90
CA LEU A 150 17.51 9.99 -9.22
C LEU A 150 18.61 10.53 -10.14
N ASP A 151 19.17 11.67 -9.78
CA ASP A 151 20.11 12.44 -10.59
C ASP A 151 21.56 12.21 -10.16
N THR A 152 22.47 12.09 -11.14
CA THR A 152 23.91 12.14 -10.88
C THR A 152 24.36 13.58 -10.69
N THR A 153 25.35 13.77 -9.82
CA THR A 153 26.00 15.07 -9.57
C THR A 153 27.30 15.24 -10.35
N THR A 154 27.79 14.17 -10.99
CA THR A 154 29.04 14.14 -11.75
C THR A 154 28.78 14.09 -13.25
N LEU A 155 29.69 14.70 -14.02
CA LEU A 155 29.65 14.65 -15.48
C LEU A 155 30.06 13.25 -15.99
N PRO A 156 29.37 12.69 -17.00
CA PRO A 156 28.18 13.24 -17.68
C PRO A 156 26.94 13.18 -16.77
N LEU A 157 26.16 14.26 -16.78
CA LEU A 157 24.90 14.34 -16.02
C LEU A 157 23.90 13.34 -16.59
N ARG A 158 23.28 12.57 -15.70
CA ARG A 158 22.25 11.58 -16.02
C ARG A 158 21.18 11.57 -14.93
N GLY A 159 19.95 11.29 -15.32
CA GLY A 159 18.86 10.94 -14.43
C GLY A 159 18.51 9.46 -14.58
N TYR A 160 18.05 8.81 -13.52
CA TYR A 160 17.57 7.43 -13.54
C TYR A 160 16.17 7.38 -12.93
N LYS A 161 15.22 6.74 -13.62
CA LYS A 161 13.85 6.60 -13.14
C LYS A 161 13.27 5.25 -13.54
N ILE A 162 12.63 4.57 -12.59
CA ILE A 162 11.84 3.37 -12.87
C ILE A 162 10.51 3.83 -13.45
N ALA A 163 10.16 3.31 -14.64
CA ALA A 163 8.95 3.69 -15.36
C ALA A 163 7.98 2.50 -15.42
N LEU A 164 6.78 2.67 -14.87
CA LEU A 164 5.72 1.66 -14.97
C LEU A 164 5.10 1.71 -16.37
N GLU A 165 5.10 0.59 -17.08
CA GLU A 165 4.72 0.57 -18.50
C GLU A 165 3.21 0.50 -18.74
N SER A 166 2.50 -0.35 -17.99
CA SER A 166 1.10 -0.70 -18.29
C SER A 166 0.19 -0.48 -17.08
N PRO A 167 -1.05 0.01 -17.30
CA PRO A 167 -2.03 0.06 -16.24
C PRO A 167 -2.47 -1.35 -15.86
N LEU A 168 -2.76 -1.56 -14.58
CA LEU A 168 -3.26 -2.83 -14.06
C LEU A 168 -4.19 -2.54 -12.89
N GLU A 169 -5.25 -3.33 -12.79
CA GLU A 169 -6.23 -3.27 -11.72
C GLU A 169 -6.61 -4.71 -11.35
N THR A 170 -6.21 -5.19 -10.17
CA THR A 170 -6.42 -6.59 -9.76
C THR A 170 -6.40 -6.79 -8.24
N THR A 171 -6.96 -7.91 -7.79
CA THR A 171 -6.88 -8.42 -6.41
C THR A 171 -6.11 -9.75 -6.33
N GLY A 172 -5.59 -10.25 -7.45
CA GLY A 172 -5.02 -11.59 -7.59
C GLY A 172 -3.49 -11.64 -7.55
N ASP A 173 -2.93 -12.67 -8.14
CA ASP A 173 -1.49 -12.79 -8.31
C ASP A 173 -1.01 -11.82 -9.40
N ILE A 174 0.12 -11.17 -9.14
CA ILE A 174 0.78 -10.27 -10.10
C ILE A 174 2.14 -10.82 -10.48
N SER A 175 2.52 -10.62 -11.73
CA SER A 175 3.88 -10.82 -12.22
C SER A 175 4.51 -9.48 -12.57
N ILE A 176 5.75 -9.29 -12.14
CA ILE A 176 6.57 -8.12 -12.40
C ILE A 176 7.66 -8.56 -13.36
N THR A 177 7.83 -7.87 -14.48
CA THR A 177 8.81 -8.24 -15.50
C THR A 177 9.54 -7.01 -16.03
N PHE A 178 10.84 -7.15 -16.28
CA PHE A 178 11.62 -6.15 -17.01
C PHE A 178 11.17 -6.08 -18.47
N VAL A 179 11.09 -4.87 -19.02
CA VAL A 179 10.70 -4.66 -20.42
C VAL A 179 11.87 -4.16 -21.24
N LYS A 180 12.35 -2.95 -20.94
CA LYS A 180 13.40 -2.26 -21.70
C LYS A 180 14.00 -1.13 -20.89
N ASN A 181 15.17 -0.67 -21.35
CA ASN A 181 15.70 0.63 -20.96
C ASN A 181 15.56 1.59 -22.14
N GLU A 182 15.17 2.84 -21.86
CA GLU A 182 15.06 3.91 -22.84
C GLU A 182 15.85 5.11 -22.35
N ILE A 183 16.58 5.77 -23.25
CA ILE A 183 17.37 6.95 -22.93
C ILE A 183 16.72 8.13 -23.63
N LEU A 184 16.29 9.11 -22.85
CA LEU A 184 15.74 10.37 -23.31
C LEU A 184 16.80 11.46 -23.20
N PRO A 185 17.36 11.95 -24.33
CA PRO A 185 18.44 12.93 -24.29
C PRO A 185 18.00 14.25 -23.64
N ASN A 186 18.86 14.84 -22.82
CA ASN A 186 18.64 16.14 -22.16
C ASN A 186 17.27 16.29 -21.46
N SER A 187 16.73 15.19 -20.93
CA SER A 187 15.39 15.14 -20.33
C SER A 187 15.40 14.93 -18.82
N ALA A 188 16.58 14.78 -18.21
CA ALA A 188 16.71 14.64 -16.76
C ALA A 188 16.58 15.99 -16.04
N GLY A 189 16.17 15.96 -14.77
CA GLY A 189 16.02 17.14 -13.92
C GLY A 189 17.32 17.94 -13.73
N ASN A 190 18.47 17.26 -13.81
CA ASN A 190 19.80 17.87 -13.81
C ASN A 190 20.26 18.42 -15.19
N GLY A 191 19.42 18.33 -16.23
CA GLY A 191 19.74 18.76 -17.60
C GLY A 191 20.54 17.74 -18.41
N GLY A 192 20.76 16.54 -17.88
CA GLY A 192 21.42 15.42 -18.55
C GLY A 192 20.48 14.46 -19.26
N ASP A 193 20.99 13.28 -19.63
CA ASP A 193 20.18 12.23 -20.25
C ASP A 193 19.37 11.47 -19.19
N LEU A 194 18.06 11.28 -19.41
CA LEU A 194 17.21 10.51 -18.53
C LEU A 194 17.15 9.06 -18.98
N VAL A 195 17.57 8.14 -18.10
CA VAL A 195 17.47 6.70 -18.30
C VAL A 195 16.19 6.20 -17.63
N LEU A 196 15.24 5.78 -18.46
CA LEU A 196 14.01 5.14 -18.03
C LEU A 196 14.16 3.62 -18.06
N THR A 197 13.96 2.98 -16.91
CA THR A 197 13.89 1.53 -16.82
C THR A 197 12.44 1.09 -16.75
N TYR A 198 11.94 0.51 -17.83
CA TYR A 198 10.55 0.09 -17.93
C TYR A 198 10.32 -1.26 -17.25
N VAL A 199 9.38 -1.26 -16.32
CA VAL A 199 8.90 -2.46 -15.62
C VAL A 199 7.40 -2.60 -15.89
N ARG A 200 6.99 -3.81 -16.23
CA ARG A 200 5.59 -4.17 -16.43
C ARG A 200 5.08 -4.99 -15.25
N VAL A 201 3.89 -4.66 -14.79
CA VAL A 201 3.14 -5.47 -13.82
C VAL A 201 1.92 -6.02 -14.54
N THR A 202 1.71 -7.33 -14.51
CA THR A 202 0.57 -8.01 -15.14
C THR A 202 -0.12 -8.95 -14.17
N GLU A 203 -1.41 -9.18 -14.35
CA GLU A 203 -2.12 -10.25 -13.63
C GLU A 203 -1.67 -11.63 -14.11
N VAL A 204 -1.60 -12.60 -13.18
CA VAL A 204 -1.36 -14.01 -13.47
C VAL A 204 -2.68 -14.75 -13.43
N TYR A 205 -3.01 -15.46 -14.53
CA TYR A 205 -4.20 -16.29 -14.68
C TYR A 205 -3.96 -17.74 -14.24
#